data_AF-A0A831XRV2-F1
#
_entry.id   AF-A0A831XRV2-F1
#
_cell.length_a   1.000
_cell.length_b   1.000
_cell.length_c   1.000
_cell.angle_alpha   90.00
_cell.angle_beta   90.00
_cell.angle_gamma   90.00
#
_symmetry.space_group_name_H-M   'P 1'
#
loop_
_entity.id
_entity.type
_entity.pdbx_description
1 polymer ?
#
loop_
_entity_poly.entity_id
_entity_poly.type
_entity_poly.pdbx_seq_one_letter_code
_entity_poly.pdbx_strand_id
1 'polypeptide(L)' 'GVFTNDTIDTFGGYGVAEIPNLQLLLQYICENGFEHHVAVNYSQCARAVYEALEKYMDWDVYWHQA' A
#
# COMPACT_ATOMS: atom_id res chain seq x y z
N GLY A 1 -1.78 -7.40 -0.52
CA GLY A 1 -1.36 -7.69 0.87
C GLY A 1 -2.52 -8.25 1.67
N VAL A 2 -2.23 -8.81 2.85
CA VAL A 2 -3.20 -9.47 3.73
C VAL A 2 -3.02 -8.98 5.16
N PHE A 3 -4.10 -8.62 5.84
CA PHE A 3 -4.05 -8.38 7.29
C PHE A 3 -3.90 -9.70 8.03
N THR A 4 -2.99 -9.74 9.00
CA THR A 4 -2.72 -10.92 9.82
C THR A 4 -3.11 -10.67 11.28
N ASN A 5 -3.18 -11.75 12.05
CA ASN A 5 -3.46 -11.70 13.49
C ASN A 5 -2.19 -11.80 14.33
N ASP A 6 -1.02 -11.55 13.72
CA ASP A 6 0.24 -11.61 14.44
C ASP A 6 0.26 -10.55 15.54
N THR A 7 0.78 -10.93 16.70
CA THR A 7 0.90 -10.03 17.86
C THR A 7 2.26 -9.35 17.85
N ILE A 8 2.28 -8.06 18.14
CA ILE A 8 3.52 -7.31 18.35
C ILE A 8 3.51 -6.69 19.75
N ASP A 9 4.65 -6.75 20.44
CA ASP A 9 4.84 -6.06 21.72
C ASP A 9 5.14 -4.59 21.44
N THR A 10 4.08 -3.78 21.41
CA THR A 10 4.16 -2.34 21.15
C THR A 10 3.14 -1.58 21.98
N PHE A 11 3.37 -0.29 22.17
CA PHE A 11 2.39 0.60 22.80
C PHE A 11 1.33 1.05 21.78
N GLY A 12 0.08 1.24 22.22
CA GLY A 12 -1.01 1.77 21.39
C GLY A 12 -1.76 0.73 20.56
N GLY A 13 -2.64 1.21 19.67
CA GLY A 13 -3.37 0.36 18.73
C GLY A 13 -2.49 -0.03 17.54
N TYR A 14 -2.50 -1.31 17.18
CA TYR A 14 -1.72 -1.81 16.04
C TYR A 14 -2.58 -2.67 15.10
N GLY A 15 -2.07 -2.84 13.88
CA GLY A 15 -2.52 -3.86 12.94
C GLY A 15 -1.31 -4.39 12.20
N VAL A 16 -1.31 -5.69 11.92
CA VAL A 16 -0.22 -6.34 11.17
C VAL A 16 -0.73 -6.69 9.78
N ALA A 17 0.08 -6.40 8.77
CA ALA A 17 -0.22 -6.73 7.39
C ALA A 17 1.02 -7.28 6.70
N GLU A 18 0.82 -8.37 5.97
CA GLU A 18 1.81 -8.93 5.06
C GLU A 18 1.68 -8.27 3.68
N ILE A 19 2.77 -7.67 3.22
CA ILE A 19 2.88 -7.05 1.90
C ILE A 19 3.98 -7.80 1.13
N PRO A 20 3.62 -8.52 0.04
CA PRO A 20 4.61 -9.15 -0.82
C PRO A 20 5.64 -8.12 -1.29
N ASN A 21 6.91 -8.48 -1.21
CA ASN A 21 8.03 -7.63 -1.64
C ASN A 21 8.03 -6.21 -1.03
N LEU A 22 7.61 -6.07 0.25
CA LEU A 22 7.55 -4.78 0.95
C LEU A 22 8.85 -3.96 0.83
N GLN A 23 10.01 -4.60 0.88
CA GLN A 23 11.30 -3.89 0.77
C GLN A 23 11.45 -3.18 -0.58
N LEU A 24 11.04 -3.83 -1.68
CA LEU A 24 11.05 -3.23 -3.01
C LEU A 24 10.05 -2.08 -3.10
N LEU A 25 8.86 -2.25 -2.51
CA LEU A 25 7.85 -1.19 -2.47
C LEU A 25 8.35 0.03 -1.69
N LEU A 26 8.96 -0.17 -0.52
CA LEU A 26 9.52 0.91 0.30
C LEU A 26 10.65 1.66 -0.43
N GLN A 27 11.51 0.94 -1.14
CA GLN A 27 12.54 1.55 -1.96
C GLN A 27 11.92 2.47 -3.03
N TYR A 28 10.94 1.96 -3.79
CA TYR A 28 10.25 2.75 -4.80
C TYR A 28 9.59 4.01 -4.22
N ILE A 29 8.89 3.88 -3.08
CA ILE A 29 8.24 4.99 -2.36
C ILE A 29 9.26 6.07 -2.00
N CYS A 30 10.39 5.68 -1.40
CA CYS A 30 11.43 6.61 -0.97
C CYS A 30 12.13 7.30 -2.15
N GLU A 31 12.47 6.54 -3.20
CA GLU A 31 13.19 7.06 -4.37
C GLU A 31 12.34 8.02 -5.22
N ASN A 32 11.01 7.90 -5.16
CA ASN A 32 10.07 8.72 -5.93
C ASN A 32 9.39 9.82 -5.09
N GLY A 33 9.79 10.02 -3.83
CA GLY A 33 9.34 11.15 -3.01
C GLY A 33 7.88 11.09 -2.55
N PHE A 34 7.32 9.89 -2.36
CA PHE A 34 5.96 9.73 -1.84
C PHE A 34 5.85 10.17 -0.38
N GLU A 35 4.66 10.65 0.00
CA GLU A 35 4.37 11.14 1.34
C GLU A 35 4.33 10.03 2.42
N HIS A 36 4.61 10.41 3.67
CA HIS A 36 4.64 9.49 4.81
C HIS A 36 3.24 9.03 5.26
N HIS A 37 2.19 9.79 4.97
CA HIS A 37 0.82 9.43 5.30
C HIS A 37 0.19 8.60 4.18
N VAL A 38 -0.46 7.50 4.57
CA VAL A 38 -1.11 6.58 3.64
C VAL A 38 -2.53 6.25 4.09
N ALA A 39 -3.39 5.91 3.13
CA ALA A 39 -4.71 5.35 3.38
C ALA A 39 -4.66 3.82 3.27
N VAL A 40 -5.43 3.15 4.12
CA VAL A 40 -5.50 1.68 4.18
C VAL A 40 -6.95 1.20 4.17
N ASN A 41 -7.22 0.09 3.48
CA ASN A 41 -8.55 -0.52 3.38
C ASN A 41 -8.46 -2.06 3.47
N TYR A 42 -9.43 -2.69 4.11
CA TYR A 42 -9.58 -4.16 4.14
C TYR A 42 -9.95 -4.78 2.78
N SER A 43 -10.54 -4.00 1.89
CA SER A 43 -10.99 -4.45 0.57
C SER A 43 -9.82 -4.51 -0.43
N GLN A 44 -9.79 -5.52 -1.28
CA GLN A 44 -8.81 -5.63 -2.38
C GLN A 44 -9.25 -4.79 -3.59
N CYS A 45 -9.03 -3.47 -3.52
CA CYS A 45 -9.52 -2.51 -4.52
C CYS A 45 -8.45 -1.92 -5.45
N ALA A 46 -7.21 -2.41 -5.41
CA ALA A 46 -6.07 -1.84 -6.15
C ALA A 46 -6.35 -1.69 -7.66
N ARG A 47 -6.92 -2.72 -8.31
CA ARG A 47 -7.28 -2.67 -9.74
C ARG A 47 -8.27 -1.55 -10.06
N ALA A 48 -9.31 -1.41 -9.25
CA ALA A 48 -10.35 -0.40 -9.47
C ALA A 48 -9.80 1.02 -9.25
N VAL A 49 -8.95 1.21 -8.23
CA VAL A 49 -8.29 2.50 -7.96
C VAL A 49 -7.32 2.86 -9.07
N TYR A 50 -6.49 1.91 -9.52
CA TYR A 50 -5.56 2.11 -10.63
C TYR A 50 -6.31 2.52 -11.90
N GLU A 51 -7.33 1.76 -12.31
CA GLU A 51 -8.14 2.10 -13.49
C GLU A 51 -8.81 3.47 -13.34
N ALA A 52 -9.39 3.78 -12.18
CA ALA A 52 -10.05 5.06 -11.93
C ALA A 52 -9.10 6.26 -12.12
N LEU A 53 -7.91 6.19 -11.53
CA LEU A 53 -6.97 7.32 -11.50
C LEU A 53 -6.16 7.42 -12.80
N GLU A 54 -5.68 6.32 -13.35
CA GLU A 54 -4.89 6.32 -14.59
C GLU A 54 -5.77 6.62 -15.79
N LYS A 55 -6.75 5.76 -16.10
CA LYS A 55 -7.55 5.87 -17.32
C LYS A 55 -8.51 7.06 -17.35
N TYR A 56 -9.13 7.39 -16.23
CA TYR A 56 -10.20 8.40 -16.20
C TYR A 56 -9.76 9.76 -15.65
N MET A 57 -8.66 9.82 -14.88
CA MET A 57 -8.10 11.09 -14.39
C MET A 57 -6.75 11.45 -15.00
N ASP A 58 -6.16 10.58 -15.83
CA ASP A 58 -4.87 10.80 -16.50
C ASP A 58 -3.72 11.03 -15.50
N TRP A 59 -3.76 10.33 -14.36
CA TRP A 59 -2.69 10.37 -13.37
C TRP A 59 -1.63 9.32 -13.68
N ASP A 60 -0.36 9.66 -13.44
CA ASP A 60 0.71 8.66 -13.39
C ASP A 60 0.58 7.88 -12.07
N VAL A 61 0.19 6.61 -12.18
CA VAL A 61 -0.10 5.76 -11.04
C VAL A 61 0.80 4.54 -11.06
N TYR A 62 1.61 4.40 -10.02
CA TYR A 62 2.34 3.17 -9.77
C TYR A 62 1.42 2.13 -9.12
N TRP A 63 1.17 1.02 -9.83
CA TRP A 63 0.52 -0.16 -9.26
C TRP A 63 1.56 -1.23 -8.93
N HIS A 64 1.81 -1.44 -7.64
CA HIS A 64 2.64 -2.54 -7.16
C HIS A 64 1.95 -3.90 -7.39
N GLN A 65 2.47 -4.67 -8.36
CA GLN A 65 2.04 -6.04 -8.66
C GLN A 65 3.15 -7.01 -8.21
N ALA A 66 3.05 -7.48 -6.97
CA ALA A 66 3.99 -8.40 -6.32
C ALA A 66 3.27 -9.64 -5.78
#